data_AF-A0A1U7CY87-F1
#
_entry.id   AF-A0A1U7CY87-F1
#
_cell.length_a   1.000
_cell.length_b   1.000
_cell.length_c   1.000
_cell.angle_alpha   90.00
_cell.angle_beta   90.00
_cell.angle_gamma   90.00
#
_symmetry.space_group_name_H-M   'P 1'
#
loop_
_entity.id
_entity.type
_entity.pdbx_description
1 polymer ?
#
loop_
_entity_poly.entity_id
_entity_poly.type
_entity_poly.pdbx_seq_one_letter_code
_entity_poly.pdbx_strand_id
1 'polypeptide(L)'
;MWIPPPDVPKPERTPLIQRLLEVIPLQREYTLLLEERTEQLEDEIARLNGLKPRPRIAPSVSERPPRPPCDPNAKRPASAKRSKAAQSCSVHSSVAGPPKR
;
A
#
# COMPACT_ATOMS: atom_id res chain seq x y z
N MET A 1 -8.27 9.75 -10.40
CA MET A 1 -8.10 10.65 -9.23
C MET A 1 -9.36 11.51 -9.12
N TRP A 2 -10.13 11.35 -8.04
CA TRP A 2 -11.35 12.13 -7.82
C TRP A 2 -11.01 13.59 -7.54
N ILE A 3 -11.72 14.51 -8.20
CA ILE A 3 -11.59 15.95 -7.95
C ILE A 3 -12.91 16.40 -7.31
N PRO A 4 -12.88 16.90 -6.06
CA PRO A 4 -14.08 17.41 -5.43
C PRO A 4 -14.62 18.63 -6.22
N PRO A 5 -15.95 18.79 -6.32
CA PRO A 5 -16.51 19.96 -6.97
C PRO A 5 -16.03 21.24 -6.27
N PRO A 6 -15.77 22.32 -7.03
CA PRO A 6 -15.33 23.58 -6.47
C PRO A 6 -16.41 24.20 -5.59
N ASP A 7 -16.01 24.95 -4.56
CA ASP A 7 -16.95 25.73 -3.77
C ASP A 7 -17.40 26.96 -4.56
N VAL A 8 -18.63 26.90 -5.11
CA VAL A 8 -19.22 27.99 -5.88
C VAL A 8 -20.03 28.89 -4.94
N PRO A 9 -19.75 30.21 -4.89
CA PRO A 9 -20.49 31.12 -4.02
C PRO A 9 -21.96 31.23 -4.45
N LYS A 10 -22.86 31.45 -3.49
CA LYS A 10 -24.32 31.51 -3.70
C LYS A 10 -24.81 32.38 -4.88
N PRO A 11 -24.30 33.61 -5.14
CA PRO A 11 -24.77 34.43 -6.25
C PRO A 11 -24.46 33.81 -7.63
N GLU A 12 -23.45 32.95 -7.72
CA GLU A 12 -23.04 32.26 -8.95
C GLU A 12 -23.78 30.93 -9.15
N ARG A 13 -24.54 30.46 -8.15
CA ARG A 13 -25.31 29.22 -8.20
C ARG A 13 -26.60 29.40 -8.99
N THR A 14 -26.46 29.49 -10.32
CA THR A 14 -27.59 29.37 -11.23
C THR A 14 -28.33 28.04 -11.01
N PRO A 15 -29.62 27.91 -11.38
CA PRO A 15 -30.37 26.66 -11.19
C PRO A 15 -29.68 25.43 -11.79
N LEU A 16 -29.01 25.59 -12.93
CA LEU A 16 -28.23 24.52 -13.56
C LEU A 16 -27.05 24.07 -12.68
N ILE A 17 -26.28 25.02 -12.15
CA ILE A 17 -25.13 24.73 -11.29
C ILE A 17 -25.58 24.03 -10.01
N GLN A 18 -26.72 24.45 -9.43
CA GLN A 18 -27.29 23.76 -8.27
C GLN A 18 -27.60 22.30 -8.56
N ARG A 19 -28.23 22.01 -9.71
CA ARG A 19 -28.51 20.64 -10.14
C ARG A 19 -27.25 19.82 -10.36
N LEU A 20 -26.21 20.41 -10.96
CA LEU A 20 -24.93 19.73 -11.15
C LEU A 20 -24.27 19.39 -9.80
N LEU A 21 -24.29 20.32 -8.84
CA LEU A 21 -23.76 20.08 -7.50
C LEU A 21 -24.50 18.96 -6.75
N GLU A 22 -25.79 18.74 -7.06
CA GLU A 22 -26.58 17.61 -6.54
C GLU A 22 -26.23 16.28 -7.24
N VAL A 23 -26.03 16.29 -8.56
CA VAL A 23 -25.83 15.07 -9.36
C VAL A 23 -24.40 14.51 -9.23
N ILE A 24 -23.39 15.37 -9.15
CA ILE A 24 -21.97 14.98 -9.05
C ILE A 24 -21.69 13.99 -7.89
N PRO A 25 -22.14 14.22 -6.64
CA PRO A 25 -21.90 13.28 -5.55
C PRO A 25 -22.63 11.95 -5.76
N LEU A 26 -23.86 11.97 -6.27
CA LEU A 26 -24.62 10.74 -6.58
C LEU A 26 -23.89 9.90 -7.64
N GLN A 27 -23.39 10.57 -8.68
CA GLN A 27 -22.65 9.90 -9.74
C GLN A 27 -21.34 9.31 -9.24
N ARG A 28 -20.67 9.96 -8.28
CA ARG A 28 -19.48 9.42 -7.62
C ARG A 28 -19.79 8.13 -6.88
N GLU A 29 -20.83 8.13 -6.04
CA GLU A 29 -21.22 6.95 -5.26
C GLU A 29 -21.53 5.78 -6.21
N TYR A 30 -22.25 6.06 -7.29
CA TYR A 30 -22.53 5.07 -8.31
C TYR A 30 -21.24 4.52 -8.98
N THR A 31 -20.29 5.38 -9.34
CA THR A 31 -19.00 4.96 -9.89
C THR A 31 -18.23 4.07 -8.91
N LEU A 32 -18.19 4.42 -7.62
CA LEU A 32 -17.50 3.61 -6.61
C LEU A 32 -18.13 2.21 -6.47
N LEU A 33 -19.47 2.14 -6.49
CA LEU A 33 -20.19 0.86 -6.47
C LEU A 33 -19.90 0.03 -7.72
N LEU A 34 -19.83 0.66 -8.90
CA LEU A 34 -19.49 -0.01 -10.14
C LEU A 34 -18.05 -0.54 -10.11
N GLU A 35 -17.09 0.26 -9.65
CA GLU A 35 -15.69 -0.14 -9.51
C GLU A 35 -15.59 -1.40 -8.63
N GLU A 36 -16.24 -1.41 -7.46
CA GLU A 36 -16.28 -2.59 -6.60
C GLU A 36 -16.86 -3.82 -7.31
N ARG A 37 -17.97 -3.65 -8.05
CA ARG A 37 -18.58 -4.75 -8.80
C ARG A 37 -17.69 -5.25 -9.94
N THR A 38 -17.01 -4.36 -10.64
CA THR A 38 -16.07 -4.74 -11.70
C THR A 38 -14.90 -5.54 -11.12
N GLU A 39 -14.33 -5.13 -9.99
CA GLU A 39 -13.26 -5.88 -9.33
C GLU A 39 -13.72 -7.29 -8.92
N GLN A 40 -14.92 -7.42 -8.34
CA GLN A 40 -15.50 -8.72 -7.99
C GLN A 40 -15.67 -9.64 -9.20
N LEU A 41 -16.14 -9.09 -10.33
CA LEU A 41 -16.34 -9.85 -11.55
C LEU A 41 -15.02 -10.26 -12.20
N GLU A 42 -14.03 -9.38 -12.20
CA GLU A 42 -12.68 -9.68 -12.72
C GLU A 42 -12.02 -10.80 -11.92
N ASP A 43 -12.13 -10.76 -10.59
CA ASP A 43 -11.62 -11.83 -9.71
C ASP A 43 -12.32 -13.16 -9.98
N GLU A 44 -13.64 -13.14 -10.22
CA GLU A 44 -14.41 -14.33 -10.56
C GLU A 44 -14.01 -14.91 -11.93
N ILE A 45 -13.80 -14.05 -12.93
CA ILE A 45 -13.28 -14.45 -14.24
C ILE A 45 -11.89 -15.07 -14.09
N ALA A 46 -11.01 -14.49 -13.28
CA ALA A 46 -9.68 -15.04 -13.02
C ALA A 46 -9.75 -16.43 -12.36
N ARG A 47 -10.63 -16.60 -11.38
CA ARG A 47 -10.89 -17.89 -10.73
C ARG A 47 -11.38 -18.95 -11.72
N LEU A 48 -12.36 -18.61 -12.56
CA LEU A 48 -12.93 -19.50 -13.57
C LEU A 48 -11.90 -19.89 -14.63
N ASN A 49 -11.01 -18.96 -15.01
CA ASN A 49 -9.92 -19.21 -15.95
C ASN A 49 -8.71 -19.93 -15.31
N GLY A 50 -8.76 -20.27 -14.02
CA GLY A 50 -7.65 -20.92 -13.31
C GLY A 50 -6.41 -20.02 -13.15
N LEU A 51 -6.57 -18.70 -13.29
CA LEU A 51 -5.52 -17.73 -13.03
C LEU A 51 -5.33 -17.54 -11.52
N LYS A 52 -4.13 -17.10 -11.12
CA LYS A 52 -3.86 -16.82 -9.70
C LYS A 52 -4.73 -15.62 -9.26
N PRO A 53 -5.46 -15.73 -8.13
CA PRO A 53 -6.30 -14.65 -7.65
C PRO A 53 -5.47 -13.44 -7.24
N ARG A 54 -6.11 -12.27 -7.21
CA ARG A 54 -5.48 -11.03 -6.78
C ARG A 54 -4.96 -11.18 -5.33
N PRO A 55 -3.71 -10.81 -5.03
CA PRO A 55 -3.17 -10.95 -3.69
C PRO A 55 -3.90 -10.01 -2.72
N ARG A 56 -4.27 -10.52 -1.55
CA ARG A 56 -4.84 -9.70 -0.47
C ARG A 56 -3.74 -8.85 0.16
N ILE A 57 -3.62 -7.60 -0.28
CA ILE A 57 -2.63 -6.64 0.23
C ILE A 57 -3.12 -6.11 1.58
N ALA A 58 -2.31 -6.27 2.63
CA ALA A 58 -2.59 -5.64 3.93
C ALA A 58 -2.31 -4.12 3.85
N PRO A 59 -3.02 -3.28 4.61
CA PRO A 59 -2.75 -1.84 4.65
C PRO A 59 -1.29 -1.58 5.02
N SER A 60 -0.72 -0.52 4.44
CA SER A 60 0.70 -0.20 4.59
C SER A 60 1.05 0.12 6.05
N VAL A 61 2.29 -0.11 6.45
CA VAL A 61 2.76 0.21 7.82
C VAL A 61 2.68 1.72 8.09
N SER A 62 2.60 2.54 7.05
CA SER A 62 2.49 4.00 7.15
C SER A 62 1.15 4.49 7.71
N GLU A 63 0.09 3.68 7.61
CA GLU A 63 -1.24 3.98 8.17
C GLU A 63 -1.36 3.55 9.64
N ARG A 64 -0.37 2.83 10.16
CA ARG A 64 -0.35 2.40 11.56
C ARG A 64 0.35 3.46 12.41
N PRO A 65 -0.11 3.69 13.65
CA PRO A 65 0.62 4.55 14.57
C PRO A 65 2.05 4.01 14.76
N PRO A 66 3.04 4.90 14.92
CA PRO A 66 4.41 4.50 15.11
C PRO A 66 4.52 3.56 16.31
N ARG A 67 5.19 2.42 16.10
CA ARG A 67 5.47 1.50 17.21
C ARG A 67 6.33 2.24 18.25
N PRO A 68 6.10 1.99 19.54
CA PRO A 68 6.94 2.57 20.58
C PRO A 68 8.40 2.19 20.32
N PRO A 69 9.36 3.10 20.63
CA PRO A 69 10.77 2.81 20.50
C PRO A 69 11.12 1.54 21.29
N CYS A 70 11.77 0.57 20.64
CA CYS A 70 12.39 -0.51 21.39
C CYS A 70 13.58 0.05 22.18
N ASP A 71 13.73 -0.42 23.42
CA ASP A 71 14.90 -0.13 24.24
C ASP A 71 16.19 -0.49 23.45
N PRO A 72 17.14 0.45 23.29
CA PRO A 72 18.38 0.22 22.55
C PRO A 72 19.25 -0.89 23.14
N ASN A 73 19.11 -1.20 24.43
CA ASN A 73 19.81 -2.29 25.11
C ASN A 73 19.01 -3.61 25.13
N ALA A 74 17.74 -3.60 24.70
CA ALA A 74 16.95 -4.81 24.65
C ALA A 74 17.42 -5.73 23.51
N LYS A 75 17.80 -6.95 23.87
CA LYS A 75 18.06 -8.02 22.90
C LYS A 75 16.79 -8.27 22.09
N ARG A 76 16.90 -8.27 20.76
CA ARG A 76 15.78 -8.63 19.87
C ARG A 76 15.18 -9.96 20.31
N PRO A 77 13.84 -10.12 20.32
CA PRO A 77 13.23 -11.41 20.59
C PRO A 77 13.82 -12.45 19.62
N ALA A 78 14.16 -13.63 20.14
CA ALA A 78 14.94 -14.69 19.49
C ALA A 78 16.47 -14.50 19.38
N SER A 79 17.05 -13.39 19.84
CA SER A 79 18.52 -13.25 19.94
C SER A 79 19.15 -14.27 20.90
N ALA A 80 18.39 -14.78 21.87
CA ALA A 80 18.83 -15.86 22.75
C ALA A 80 18.76 -17.25 22.09
N LYS A 81 18.03 -17.40 20.97
CA LYS A 81 17.84 -18.69 20.28
C LYS A 81 18.95 -19.02 19.26
N ARG A 82 19.86 -18.09 18.97
CA ARG A 82 21.05 -18.38 18.15
C ARG A 82 22.29 -17.92 18.91
N SER A 83 23.10 -18.86 19.39
CA SER A 83 24.52 -18.62 19.57
C SER A 83 25.08 -18.15 18.22
N LYS A 84 25.57 -16.91 18.18
CA LYS A 84 26.04 -16.26 16.95
C LYS A 84 27.22 -17.05 16.38
N ALA A 85 26.98 -17.82 15.31
CA ALA A 85 27.89 -18.17 14.20
C ALA A 85 29.41 -18.26 14.46
N ALA A 86 29.85 -18.73 15.63
CA ALA A 86 31.27 -18.98 15.91
C ALA A 86 31.72 -20.36 15.41
N GLN A 87 30.80 -21.25 15.05
CA GLN A 87 31.13 -22.63 14.66
C GLN A 87 31.34 -22.83 13.14
N SER A 88 31.02 -21.86 12.27
CA SER A 88 31.08 -22.09 10.80
C SER A 88 31.63 -20.93 9.96
N CYS A 89 32.13 -19.84 10.56
CA CYS A 89 32.74 -18.75 9.81
C CYS A 89 34.27 -18.87 9.84
N SER A 90 34.89 -19.39 8.78
CA SER A 90 36.35 -19.21 8.58
C SER A 90 36.59 -17.84 7.95
N VAL A 91 37.32 -16.98 8.66
CA VAL A 91 37.76 -15.69 8.11
C VAL A 91 38.86 -15.96 7.09
N HIS A 92 38.61 -15.67 5.81
CA HIS A 92 39.65 -15.68 4.78
C HIS A 92 40.42 -14.36 4.82
N SER A 93 41.75 -14.41 4.65
CA SER A 93 42.59 -13.22 4.57
C SER A 93 42.42 -12.52 3.22
N SER A 94 42.42 -11.18 3.24
CA SER A 94 42.39 -10.37 2.04
C SER A 94 43.76 -10.41 1.35
N VAL A 95 43.80 -10.87 0.10
CA VAL A 95 44.98 -10.78 -0.77
C VAL A 95 44.86 -9.55 -1.66
N ALA A 96 45.90 -8.72 -1.70
CA ALA A 96 45.97 -7.58 -2.61
C ALA A 96 46.02 -8.05 -4.06
N GLY A 97 45.05 -7.66 -4.87
CA GLY A 97 45.07 -7.88 -6.31
C GLY A 97 46.14 -7.04 -7.00
N PRO A 98 46.70 -7.50 -8.14
CA PRO A 98 47.73 -6.76 -8.85
C PRO A 98 47.20 -5.40 -9.35
N PRO A 99 48.04 -4.36 -9.37
CA PRO A 99 47.64 -3.04 -9.84
C PRO A 99 47.27 -3.11 -11.33
N LYS A 100 46.11 -2.55 -11.67
CA LYS A 100 45.69 -2.40 -13.07
C LYS A 100 46.67 -1.45 -13.78
N ARG A 101 47.25 -1.92 -14.88
CA ARG A 101 48.05 -1.11 -15.82
C ARG A 101 47.16 -0.21 -16.66
#